data_AF-A0A225E0X8-F1
#
_entry.id   AF-A0A225E0X8-F1
#
_cell.length_a   1.000
_cell.length_b   1.000
_cell.length_c   1.000
_cell.angle_alpha   90.00
_cell.angle_beta   90.00
_cell.angle_gamma   90.00
#
_symmetry.space_group_name_H-M   'P 1'
#
loop_
_entity.id
_entity.type
_entity.pdbx_description
1 polymer ?
#
loop_
_entity_poly.entity_id
_entity_poly.type
_entity_poly.pdbx_seq_one_letter_code
_entity_poly.pdbx_strand_id
1 'polypeptide(L)'
;MPARHIIQLHHAPDPEFLALLQEYACRPFVIARHPLDVLVSILQFSVHEQETSRWLGGRGGDESGIWGATPRSRAFIEYATGPRAAALLAVSRDWWNLPGAARLRYEDTVADPVAAVGRLAVIFGPPHQENLNALAKQLSMESLRQGSLNNHFWQGRPGIWRDLLPAAEAREIAAAHAESFATLGYDCDPNPDLDPATADRNWVRLGGAALAAAVRRASAGHNAEREQYRGDYERAMRGQAILHAVVATQEDELKALRLKVANLELCLQPYADLGAGSLRAARIAQRVRDFFSRRTPPS
;
A
#
# COMPACT_ATOMS: atom_id res chain seq x y z
N MET A 1 16.87 -15.42 -0.84
CA MET A 1 16.53 -14.04 -0.44
C MET A 1 17.79 -13.17 -0.46
N PRO A 2 17.71 -11.84 -0.59
CA PRO A 2 18.89 -10.96 -0.52
C PRO A 2 19.67 -11.16 0.79
N ALA A 3 20.99 -10.94 0.80
CA ALA A 3 21.81 -11.19 1.98
C ALA A 3 21.43 -10.34 3.22
N ARG A 4 20.76 -9.19 3.02
CA ARG A 4 20.32 -8.28 4.08
C ARG A 4 18.91 -7.80 3.79
N HIS A 5 17.92 -8.41 4.43
CA HIS A 5 16.53 -8.01 4.30
C HIS A 5 15.82 -8.21 5.64
N ILE A 6 14.70 -7.50 5.81
CA ILE A 6 13.82 -7.62 6.98
C ILE A 6 12.46 -8.05 6.45
N ILE A 7 11.87 -9.07 7.07
CA ILE A 7 10.52 -9.52 6.77
C ILE A 7 9.66 -9.22 7.98
N GLN A 8 8.58 -8.48 7.75
CA GLN A 8 7.53 -8.29 8.75
C GLN A 8 6.38 -9.23 8.43
N LEU A 9 5.96 -10.01 9.42
CA LEU A 9 4.91 -11.01 9.28
C LEU A 9 4.09 -11.12 10.57
N HIS A 10 2.80 -11.39 10.41
CA HIS A 10 1.89 -11.75 11.49
C HIS A 10 1.44 -13.19 11.25
N HIS A 11 2.34 -14.14 11.52
CA HIS A 11 2.15 -15.58 11.34
C HIS A 11 2.66 -16.30 12.58
N ALA A 12 2.05 -17.42 12.98
CA ALA A 12 2.48 -18.18 14.16
C ALA A 12 3.80 -18.93 13.89
N PRO A 13 4.61 -19.26 14.92
CA PRO A 13 5.83 -20.06 14.75
C PRO A 13 5.51 -21.55 14.60
N ASP A 14 4.89 -21.95 13.48
CA ASP A 14 4.65 -23.37 13.21
C ASP A 14 5.95 -24.11 12.80
N PRO A 15 6.02 -25.44 12.95
CA PRO A 15 7.25 -26.20 12.72
C PRO A 15 7.83 -26.08 11.31
N GLU A 16 6.97 -25.99 10.28
CA GLU A 16 7.43 -25.86 8.89
C GLU A 16 8.06 -24.49 8.68
N PHE A 17 7.42 -23.43 9.20
CA PHE A 17 7.96 -22.09 9.12
C PHE A 17 9.25 -21.94 9.91
N LEU A 18 9.34 -22.53 11.10
CA LEU A 18 10.58 -22.52 11.90
C LEU A 18 11.74 -23.24 11.21
N ALA A 19 11.47 -24.36 10.52
CA ALA A 19 12.48 -25.06 9.73
C ALA A 19 13.02 -24.17 8.61
N LEU A 20 12.15 -23.43 7.92
CA LEU A 20 12.57 -22.46 6.90
C LEU A 20 13.42 -21.33 7.51
N LEU A 21 13.02 -20.77 8.66
CA LEU A 21 13.83 -19.74 9.31
C LEU A 21 15.23 -20.25 9.67
N GLN A 22 15.34 -21.51 10.11
CA GLN A 22 16.63 -22.13 10.39
C GLN A 22 17.45 -22.33 9.12
N GLU A 23 16.86 -22.86 8.04
CA GLU A 23 17.51 -23.08 6.75
C GLU A 23 18.13 -21.78 6.19
N TYR A 24 17.39 -20.68 6.31
CA TYR A 24 17.83 -19.37 5.81
C TYR A 24 18.59 -18.53 6.85
N ALA A 25 18.94 -19.11 8.01
CA ALA A 25 19.62 -18.44 9.12
C ALA A 25 18.94 -17.11 9.55
N CYS A 26 17.61 -17.07 9.44
CA CYS A 26 16.81 -15.95 9.89
C CYS A 26 16.78 -15.90 11.41
N ARG A 27 16.90 -14.69 11.96
CA ARG A 27 16.84 -14.45 13.40
C ARG A 27 15.51 -13.77 13.75
N PRO A 28 14.59 -14.45 14.46
CA PRO A 28 13.32 -13.86 14.83
C PRO A 28 13.48 -12.65 15.74
N PHE A 29 12.68 -11.62 15.48
CA PHE A 29 12.53 -10.45 16.34
C PHE A 29 11.05 -10.24 16.63
N VAL A 30 10.72 -10.09 17.90
CA VAL A 30 9.34 -10.07 18.39
C VAL A 30 9.12 -8.81 19.19
N ILE A 31 8.07 -8.07 18.82
CA ILE A 31 7.57 -6.96 19.61
C ILE A 31 6.32 -7.45 20.34
N ALA A 32 6.33 -7.37 21.66
CA ALA A 32 5.15 -7.58 22.49
C ALA A 32 4.58 -6.24 22.94
N ARG A 33 3.27 -6.20 23.16
CA ARG A 33 2.54 -5.05 23.72
C ARG A 33 1.52 -5.58 24.71
N HIS A 34 1.14 -4.75 25.68
CA HIS A 34 0.10 -5.11 26.63
C HIS A 34 -1.16 -5.66 25.91
N PRO A 35 -1.66 -6.86 26.24
CA PRO A 35 -2.77 -7.49 25.50
C PRO A 35 -4.03 -6.61 25.39
N LEU A 36 -4.41 -5.89 26.44
CA LEU A 36 -5.56 -4.97 26.38
C LEU A 36 -5.33 -3.77 25.46
N ASP A 37 -4.10 -3.24 25.38
CA ASP A 37 -3.79 -2.18 24.42
C ASP A 37 -3.85 -2.70 22.98
N VAL A 38 -3.45 -3.96 22.74
CA VAL A 38 -3.56 -4.61 21.43
C VAL A 38 -5.03 -4.70 21.02
N LEU A 39 -5.90 -5.24 21.89
CA LEU A 39 -7.32 -5.41 21.58
C LEU A 39 -8.05 -4.09 21.36
N VAL A 40 -7.80 -3.07 22.20
CA VAL A 40 -8.36 -1.73 22.00
C VAL A 40 -7.84 -1.10 20.70
N SER A 41 -6.57 -1.33 20.36
CA SER A 41 -6.01 -0.86 19.09
C SER A 41 -6.67 -1.55 17.90
N ILE A 42 -6.97 -2.86 17.99
CA ILE A 42 -7.68 -3.60 16.94
C ILE A 42 -9.10 -3.06 16.75
N LEU A 43 -9.82 -2.82 17.85
CA LEU A 43 -11.17 -2.22 17.81
C LEU A 43 -11.18 -0.89 17.04
N GLN A 44 -10.19 -0.03 17.29
CA GLN A 44 -10.07 1.23 16.55
C GLN A 44 -9.62 1.03 15.11
N PHE A 45 -8.75 0.07 14.85
CA PHE A 45 -8.11 -0.09 13.56
C PHE A 45 -8.99 -0.80 12.53
N SER A 46 -9.74 -1.83 12.93
CA SER A 46 -10.47 -2.73 12.03
C SER A 46 -11.58 -2.05 11.21
N VAL A 47 -12.10 -0.91 11.69
CA VAL A 47 -13.07 -0.10 10.93
C VAL A 47 -12.45 0.63 9.74
N HIS A 48 -11.12 0.70 9.68
CA HIS A 48 -10.37 1.39 8.63
C HIS A 48 -9.62 0.45 7.69
N GLU A 49 -9.51 -0.83 8.03
CA GLU A 49 -8.75 -1.82 7.27
C GLU A 49 -9.57 -3.09 7.08
N GLN A 50 -10.10 -3.30 5.88
CA GLN A 50 -10.93 -4.47 5.59
C GLN A 50 -10.11 -5.76 5.56
N GLU A 51 -8.80 -5.66 5.31
CA GLU A 51 -7.91 -6.82 5.26
C GLU A 51 -7.69 -7.46 6.63
N THR A 52 -8.12 -6.85 7.75
CA THR A 52 -8.03 -7.51 9.07
C THR A 52 -8.80 -8.83 9.10
N SER A 53 -9.90 -8.92 8.33
CA SER A 53 -10.68 -10.15 8.16
C SER A 53 -9.85 -11.35 7.67
N ARG A 54 -8.74 -11.09 6.98
CA ARG A 54 -7.82 -12.11 6.45
C ARG A 54 -6.62 -12.38 7.35
N TRP A 55 -6.43 -11.61 8.43
CA TRP A 55 -5.33 -11.87 9.35
C TRP A 55 -5.38 -13.30 9.87
N LEU A 56 -4.21 -13.94 9.91
CA LEU A 56 -4.06 -15.35 10.29
C LEU A 56 -4.94 -16.31 9.46
N GLY A 57 -5.25 -15.96 8.21
CA GLY A 57 -6.13 -16.75 7.35
C GLY A 57 -7.56 -16.87 7.89
N GLY A 58 -8.04 -15.90 8.66
CA GLY A 58 -9.37 -15.93 9.27
C GLY A 58 -9.51 -16.85 10.49
N ARG A 59 -8.38 -17.32 11.06
CA ARG A 59 -8.40 -18.18 12.24
C ARG A 59 -9.16 -17.51 13.39
N GLY A 60 -10.13 -18.22 13.94
CA GLY A 60 -10.94 -17.79 15.08
C GLY A 60 -12.06 -16.80 14.76
N GLY A 61 -12.24 -16.39 13.49
CA GLY A 61 -13.25 -15.42 13.06
C GLY A 61 -12.63 -14.16 12.43
N ASP A 62 -13.39 -13.07 12.42
CA ASP A 62 -12.98 -11.76 11.90
C ASP A 62 -13.43 -10.60 12.83
N GLU A 63 -13.12 -9.36 12.44
CA GLU A 63 -13.44 -8.15 13.20
C GLU A 63 -14.78 -7.51 12.82
N SER A 64 -15.57 -8.10 11.91
CA SER A 64 -16.81 -7.49 11.42
C SER A 64 -17.85 -7.27 12.52
N GLY A 65 -17.92 -8.19 13.48
CA GLY A 65 -18.83 -8.13 14.63
C GLY A 65 -18.55 -7.00 15.63
N ILE A 66 -17.39 -6.33 15.53
CA ILE A 66 -17.00 -5.22 16.41
C ILE A 66 -16.93 -3.87 15.69
N TRP A 67 -17.35 -3.78 14.44
CA TRP A 67 -17.38 -2.50 13.72
C TRP A 67 -18.35 -1.52 14.38
N GLY A 68 -17.83 -0.36 14.81
CA GLY A 68 -18.61 0.65 15.54
C GLY A 68 -18.88 0.31 17.01
N ALA A 69 -18.36 -0.82 17.51
CA ALA A 69 -18.43 -1.14 18.94
C ALA A 69 -17.63 -0.15 19.79
N THR A 70 -17.94 -0.11 21.09
CA THR A 70 -17.13 0.59 22.09
C THR A 70 -16.35 -0.43 22.91
N PRO A 71 -15.26 -0.05 23.60
CA PRO A 71 -14.52 -0.96 24.47
C PRO A 71 -15.35 -1.65 25.56
N ARG A 72 -16.54 -1.12 25.87
CA ARG A 72 -17.44 -1.65 26.89
C ARG A 72 -18.66 -2.39 26.33
N SER A 73 -18.85 -2.37 25.01
CA SER A 73 -20.00 -3.04 24.41
C SER A 73 -19.85 -4.56 24.56
N ARG A 74 -20.97 -5.27 24.74
CA ARG A 74 -20.93 -6.73 24.85
C ARG A 74 -20.32 -7.39 23.60
N ALA A 75 -20.59 -6.84 22.42
CA ALA A 75 -19.99 -7.30 21.17
C ALA A 75 -18.45 -7.26 21.22
N PHE A 76 -17.86 -6.18 21.74
CA PHE A 76 -16.40 -6.12 21.89
C PHE A 76 -15.90 -7.06 22.98
N ILE A 77 -16.57 -7.16 24.13
CA ILE A 77 -16.14 -8.09 25.19
C ILE A 77 -16.18 -9.53 24.70
N GLU A 78 -17.25 -9.95 24.01
CA GLU A 78 -17.39 -11.29 23.43
C GLU A 78 -16.30 -11.58 22.39
N TYR A 79 -16.01 -10.63 21.50
CA TYR A 79 -14.87 -10.71 20.58
C TYR A 79 -13.55 -10.83 21.34
N ALA A 80 -13.34 -9.95 22.32
CA ALA A 80 -12.11 -9.81 23.09
C ALA A 80 -11.83 -11.01 23.98
N THR A 81 -12.84 -11.74 24.44
CA THR A 81 -12.71 -13.02 25.16
C THR A 81 -12.76 -14.23 24.22
N GLY A 82 -13.08 -14.01 22.95
CA GLY A 82 -13.40 -15.04 21.98
C GLY A 82 -12.17 -15.67 21.30
N PRO A 83 -12.41 -16.70 20.47
CA PRO A 83 -11.36 -17.43 19.77
C PRO A 83 -10.54 -16.55 18.81
N ARG A 84 -11.14 -15.49 18.25
CA ARG A 84 -10.44 -14.54 17.38
C ARG A 84 -9.36 -13.77 18.13
N ALA A 85 -9.70 -13.15 19.26
CA ALA A 85 -8.75 -12.44 20.11
C ALA A 85 -7.67 -13.38 20.63
N ALA A 86 -8.02 -14.61 21.03
CA ALA A 86 -7.07 -15.62 21.46
C ALA A 86 -6.04 -15.93 20.36
N ALA A 87 -6.48 -16.15 19.12
CA ALA A 87 -5.60 -16.42 17.99
C ALA A 87 -4.64 -15.26 17.69
N LEU A 88 -5.12 -14.01 17.75
CA LEU A 88 -4.29 -12.83 17.51
C LEU A 88 -3.24 -12.62 18.62
N LEU A 89 -3.64 -12.75 19.88
CA LEU A 89 -2.73 -12.59 21.02
C LEU A 89 -1.70 -13.72 21.13
N ALA A 90 -2.06 -14.93 20.71
CA ALA A 90 -1.16 -16.08 20.71
C ALA A 90 0.08 -15.85 19.84
N VAL A 91 -0.02 -15.10 18.73
CA VAL A 91 1.13 -14.86 17.83
C VAL A 91 2.33 -14.28 18.58
N SER A 92 2.14 -13.17 19.30
CA SER A 92 3.23 -12.54 20.03
C SER A 92 3.74 -13.44 21.15
N ARG A 93 2.83 -14.10 21.88
CA ARG A 93 3.16 -15.03 22.98
C ARG A 93 4.00 -16.21 22.51
N ASP A 94 3.59 -16.86 21.42
CA ASP A 94 4.24 -18.07 20.92
C ASP A 94 5.65 -17.74 20.40
N TRP A 95 5.80 -16.63 19.68
CA TRP A 95 7.11 -16.12 19.29
C TRP A 95 7.96 -15.68 20.48
N TRP A 96 7.35 -15.09 21.51
CA TRP A 96 8.03 -14.67 22.73
C TRP A 96 8.67 -15.86 23.45
N ASN A 97 8.02 -17.02 23.47
CA ASN A 97 8.54 -18.23 24.08
C ASN A 97 9.64 -18.93 23.27
N LEU A 98 9.82 -18.57 21.99
CA LEU A 98 10.81 -19.21 21.14
C LEU A 98 12.24 -18.94 21.66
N PRO A 99 13.07 -19.99 21.88
CA PRO A 99 14.47 -19.82 22.24
C PRO A 99 15.24 -19.07 21.15
N GLY A 100 16.07 -18.11 21.55
CA GLY A 100 16.89 -17.31 20.63
C GLY A 100 16.15 -16.19 19.90
N ALA A 101 14.83 -16.05 20.06
CA ALA A 101 14.11 -14.89 19.55
C ALA A 101 14.54 -13.60 20.29
N ALA A 102 14.86 -12.56 19.54
CA ALA A 102 15.06 -11.23 20.10
C ALA A 102 13.71 -10.64 20.52
N ARG A 103 13.65 -10.03 21.69
CA ARG A 103 12.41 -9.59 22.33
C ARG A 103 12.47 -8.11 22.67
N LEU A 104 11.40 -7.40 22.38
CA LEU A 104 11.24 -5.99 22.75
C LEU A 104 9.80 -5.72 23.16
N ARG A 105 9.60 -4.92 24.20
CA ARG A 105 8.27 -4.42 24.53
C ARG A 105 8.02 -3.08 23.82
N TYR A 106 6.81 -2.90 23.36
CA TYR A 106 6.34 -1.64 22.78
C TYR A 106 6.54 -0.48 23.76
N GLU A 107 6.24 -0.73 25.03
CA GLU A 107 6.31 0.21 26.14
C GLU A 107 7.73 0.72 26.36
N ASP A 108 8.72 -0.18 26.34
CA ASP A 108 10.13 0.19 26.44
C ASP A 108 10.57 1.07 25.25
N THR A 109 10.02 0.80 24.06
CA THR A 109 10.34 1.53 22.84
C THR A 109 9.77 2.94 22.87
N VAL A 110 8.57 3.11 23.44
CA VAL A 110 7.95 4.43 23.61
C VAL A 110 8.65 5.23 24.71
N ALA A 111 9.04 4.58 25.81
CA ALA A 111 9.70 5.23 26.93
C ALA A 111 11.12 5.71 26.59
N ASP A 112 11.91 4.87 25.92
CA ASP A 112 13.27 5.20 25.49
C ASP A 112 13.60 4.52 24.14
N PRO A 113 13.26 5.16 23.00
CA PRO A 113 13.49 4.58 21.69
C PRO A 113 14.98 4.39 21.37
N VAL A 114 15.87 5.23 21.92
CA VAL A 114 17.32 5.14 21.66
C VAL A 114 17.89 3.92 22.37
N ALA A 115 17.56 3.73 23.64
CA ALA A 115 17.99 2.53 24.37
C ALA A 115 17.39 1.25 23.77
N ALA A 116 16.13 1.29 23.34
CA ALA A 116 15.48 0.16 22.66
C ALA A 116 16.21 -0.25 21.38
N VAL A 117 16.53 0.72 20.50
CA VAL A 117 17.32 0.46 19.28
C VAL A 117 18.74 0.00 19.61
N GLY A 118 19.35 0.58 20.65
CA GLY A 118 20.67 0.15 21.14
C GLY A 118 20.71 -1.34 21.52
N ARG A 119 19.67 -1.85 22.20
CA ARG A 119 19.55 -3.29 22.51
C ARG A 119 19.45 -4.15 21.25
N LEU A 120 18.71 -3.69 20.24
CA LEU A 120 18.63 -4.39 18.95
C LEU A 120 19.96 -4.38 18.21
N ALA A 121 20.74 -3.30 18.33
CA ALA A 121 22.04 -3.19 17.68
C ALA A 121 23.06 -4.21 18.22
N VAL A 122 22.97 -4.57 19.51
CA VAL A 122 23.80 -5.64 20.10
C VAL A 122 23.50 -6.99 19.45
N ILE A 123 22.25 -7.23 19.07
CA ILE A 123 21.81 -8.51 18.50
C ILE A 123 22.06 -8.53 16.98
N PHE A 124 21.62 -7.50 16.27
CA PHE A 124 21.57 -7.47 14.81
C PHE A 124 22.76 -6.78 14.15
N GLY A 125 23.62 -6.15 14.94
CA GLY A 125 24.72 -5.30 14.48
C GLY A 125 24.34 -3.82 14.50
N PRO A 126 25.33 -2.92 14.33
CA PRO A 126 25.11 -1.49 14.45
C PRO A 126 24.10 -0.98 13.41
N PRO A 127 23.27 0.01 13.77
CA PRO A 127 22.39 0.68 12.82
C PRO A 127 23.24 1.39 11.76
N HIS A 128 22.71 1.51 10.54
CA HIS A 128 23.36 2.32 9.50
C HIS A 128 23.37 3.82 9.86
N GLN A 129 22.40 4.27 10.66
CA GLN A 129 22.32 5.65 11.11
C GLN A 129 23.10 5.81 12.42
N GLU A 130 24.13 6.66 12.41
CA GLU A 130 24.98 6.92 13.58
C GLU A 130 24.25 7.76 14.64
N ASN A 131 23.33 8.64 14.23
CA ASN A 131 22.58 9.50 15.14
C ASN A 131 21.19 8.92 15.47
N LEU A 132 21.14 8.06 16.48
CA LEU A 132 19.90 7.42 16.93
C LEU A 132 18.85 8.42 17.44
N ASN A 133 19.25 9.58 17.98
CA ASN A 133 18.31 10.61 18.42
C ASN A 133 17.57 11.24 17.24
N ALA A 134 18.30 11.57 16.17
CA ALA A 134 17.70 12.09 14.95
C ALA A 134 16.74 11.06 14.31
N LEU A 135 17.15 9.79 14.28
CA LEU A 135 16.32 8.71 13.78
C LEU A 135 15.05 8.53 14.63
N ALA A 136 15.15 8.53 15.96
CA ALA A 136 14.00 8.43 16.86
C ALA A 136 13.00 9.58 16.65
N LYS A 137 13.49 10.81 16.44
CA LYS A 137 12.63 11.96 16.11
C LYS A 137 11.91 11.78 14.77
N GLN A 138 12.63 11.34 13.73
CA GLN A 138 12.08 11.09 12.40
C GLN A 138 11.02 9.97 12.41
N LEU A 139 11.23 8.95 13.25
CA LEU A 139 10.32 7.81 13.43
C LEU A 139 9.31 8.03 14.57
N SER A 140 9.14 9.27 15.03
CA SER A 140 8.14 9.58 16.05
C SER A 140 6.72 9.36 15.52
N MET A 141 5.79 9.06 16.42
CA MET A 141 4.37 8.91 16.07
C MET A 141 3.80 10.14 15.36
N GLU A 142 4.25 11.34 15.72
CA GLU A 142 3.85 12.59 15.05
C GLU A 142 4.31 12.60 13.59
N SER A 143 5.60 12.32 13.35
CA SER A 143 6.17 12.26 11.99
C SER A 143 5.56 11.16 11.15
N LEU A 144 5.39 9.95 11.71
CA LEU A 144 4.81 8.81 10.98
C LEU A 144 3.33 9.05 10.62
N ARG A 145 2.54 9.70 11.50
CA ARG A 145 1.16 10.09 11.19
C ARG A 145 1.05 11.07 10.02
N GLN A 146 2.03 11.96 9.85
CA GLN A 146 2.01 12.95 8.76
C GLN A 146 2.23 12.30 7.39
N GLY A 147 3.07 11.26 7.32
CA GLY A 147 3.37 10.55 6.08
C GLY A 147 2.43 9.39 5.74
N SER A 148 1.53 9.02 6.66
CA SER A 148 0.66 7.87 6.51
C SER A 148 -0.63 8.23 5.77
N LEU A 149 -0.92 7.50 4.70
CA LEU A 149 -2.17 7.63 3.94
C LEU A 149 -3.35 6.90 4.59
N ASN A 150 -3.07 5.98 5.51
CA ASN A 150 -4.08 5.20 6.21
C ASN A 150 -4.12 5.56 7.70
N ASN A 151 -5.17 5.10 8.38
CA ASN A 151 -5.39 5.38 9.80
C ASN A 151 -4.61 4.38 10.70
N HIS A 152 -3.47 3.87 10.23
CA HIS A 152 -2.62 2.94 10.99
C HIS A 152 -2.12 3.52 12.32
N PHE A 153 -1.92 4.84 12.37
CA PHE A 153 -1.37 5.50 13.53
C PHE A 153 -2.46 6.19 14.36
N TRP A 154 -2.87 5.53 15.45
CA TRP A 154 -3.79 6.10 16.44
C TRP A 154 -3.03 6.85 17.54
N GLN A 155 -3.16 6.51 18.82
CA GLN A 155 -2.65 7.33 19.92
C GLN A 155 -1.15 7.18 20.20
N GLY A 156 -0.58 6.01 19.88
CA GLY A 156 0.87 5.79 20.05
C GLY A 156 1.33 5.88 21.51
N ARG A 157 0.46 5.54 22.46
CA ARG A 157 0.73 5.60 23.89
C ARG A 157 0.45 4.23 24.54
N PRO A 158 1.38 3.73 25.37
CA PRO A 158 1.14 2.63 26.29
C PRO A 158 0.02 2.93 27.30
N GLY A 159 -0.68 1.87 27.72
CA GLY A 159 -1.61 1.90 28.85
C GLY A 159 -2.94 2.59 28.57
N ILE A 160 -3.27 2.91 27.31
CA ILE A 160 -4.51 3.63 26.98
C ILE A 160 -5.75 2.82 27.33
N TRP A 161 -5.63 1.50 27.38
CA TRP A 161 -6.68 0.61 27.85
C TRP A 161 -7.23 0.99 29.25
N ARG A 162 -6.39 1.56 30.13
CA ARG A 162 -6.77 1.98 31.49
C ARG A 162 -7.70 3.18 31.54
N ASP A 163 -7.81 3.91 30.43
CA ASP A 163 -8.74 5.03 30.26
C ASP A 163 -10.06 4.59 29.62
N LEU A 164 -10.14 3.34 29.14
CA LEU A 164 -11.15 2.86 28.20
C LEU A 164 -11.90 1.60 28.67
N LEU A 165 -11.28 0.79 29.52
CA LEU A 165 -11.84 -0.44 30.06
C LEU A 165 -11.97 -0.31 31.58
N PRO A 166 -13.20 -0.21 32.13
CA PRO A 166 -13.39 -0.33 33.57
C PRO A 166 -12.93 -1.69 34.10
N ALA A 167 -12.78 -1.78 35.42
CA ALA A 167 -12.15 -2.92 36.04
C ALA A 167 -12.84 -4.27 35.78
N ALA A 168 -14.17 -4.28 35.66
CA ALA A 168 -14.92 -5.51 35.40
C ALA A 168 -14.58 -6.08 34.01
N GLU A 169 -14.70 -5.26 32.97
CA GLU A 169 -14.43 -5.61 31.58
C GLU A 169 -12.95 -5.98 31.37
N ALA A 170 -12.02 -5.20 31.95
CA ALA A 170 -10.58 -5.47 31.85
C ALA A 170 -10.20 -6.82 32.48
N ARG A 171 -10.77 -7.14 33.65
CA ARG A 171 -10.52 -8.41 34.34
C ARG A 171 -11.16 -9.60 33.61
N GLU A 172 -12.36 -9.41 33.05
CA GLU A 172 -13.02 -10.44 32.23
C GLU A 172 -12.14 -10.83 31.03
N ILE A 173 -11.64 -9.84 30.28
CA ILE A 173 -10.74 -10.07 29.14
C ILE A 173 -9.42 -10.68 29.60
N ALA A 174 -8.82 -10.16 30.69
CA ALA A 174 -7.55 -10.68 31.18
C ALA A 174 -7.66 -12.14 31.66
N ALA A 175 -8.77 -12.52 32.30
CA ALA A 175 -9.00 -13.90 32.71
C ALA A 175 -9.08 -14.85 31.51
N ALA A 176 -9.73 -14.42 30.41
CA ALA A 176 -9.81 -15.21 29.18
C ALA A 176 -8.43 -15.42 28.51
N HIS A 177 -7.46 -14.55 28.78
CA HIS A 177 -6.13 -14.56 28.16
C HIS A 177 -4.99 -14.68 29.18
N ALA A 178 -5.24 -15.29 30.34
CA ALA A 178 -4.30 -15.32 31.46
C ALA A 178 -2.90 -15.83 31.05
N GLU A 179 -2.82 -16.82 30.17
CA GLU A 179 -1.55 -17.34 29.64
C GLU A 179 -0.75 -16.26 28.89
N SER A 180 -1.39 -15.49 28.01
CA SER A 180 -0.74 -14.42 27.25
C SER A 180 -0.21 -13.32 28.18
N PHE A 181 -0.97 -12.94 29.21
CA PHE A 181 -0.51 -11.99 30.23
C PHE A 181 0.70 -12.52 30.99
N ALA A 182 0.62 -13.76 31.49
CA ALA A 182 1.68 -14.37 32.27
C ALA A 182 2.98 -14.54 31.45
N THR A 183 2.89 -15.11 30.25
CA THR A 183 4.05 -15.31 29.36
C THR A 183 4.72 -14.00 28.97
N LEU A 184 3.92 -13.00 28.61
CA LEU A 184 4.44 -11.69 28.21
C LEU A 184 4.82 -10.83 29.42
N GLY A 185 4.57 -11.27 30.65
CA GLY A 185 4.85 -10.54 31.89
C GLY A 185 4.12 -9.21 31.94
N TYR A 186 2.81 -9.22 31.75
CA TYR A 186 1.92 -8.08 31.96
C TYR A 186 0.91 -8.39 33.05
N ASP A 187 0.59 -7.38 33.86
CA ASP A 187 -0.46 -7.44 34.88
C ASP A 187 -1.73 -6.74 34.40
N CYS A 188 -2.89 -7.27 34.76
CA CYS A 188 -4.16 -6.57 34.60
C CYS A 188 -4.43 -5.68 35.83
N ASP A 189 -3.96 -4.44 35.76
CA ASP A 189 -4.16 -3.39 36.76
C ASP A 189 -5.08 -2.29 36.17
N PRO A 190 -6.41 -2.49 36.21
CA PRO A 190 -7.34 -1.47 35.75
C PRO A 190 -7.39 -0.29 36.71
N ASN A 191 -7.64 0.91 36.20
CA ASN A 191 -7.91 2.08 37.02
C ASN A 191 -9.17 1.83 37.89
N PRO A 192 -9.07 1.79 39.23
CA PRO A 192 -10.20 1.51 40.10
C PRO A 192 -11.27 2.60 40.08
N ASP A 193 -10.88 3.82 39.71
CA ASP A 193 -11.76 5.00 39.71
C ASP A 193 -12.39 5.26 38.32
N LEU A 194 -12.09 4.43 37.31
CA LEU A 194 -12.67 4.59 35.98
C LEU A 194 -14.12 4.09 35.97
N ASP A 195 -15.07 5.03 36.06
CA ASP A 195 -16.47 4.71 35.90
C ASP A 195 -16.85 4.43 34.42
N PRO A 196 -17.87 3.58 34.21
CA PRO A 196 -18.52 3.32 32.92
C PRO A 196 -18.67 4.51 31.97
N ALA A 197 -19.25 5.61 32.45
CA ALA A 197 -19.57 6.76 31.61
C ALA A 197 -18.31 7.57 31.27
N THR A 198 -17.33 7.64 32.16
CA THR A 198 -16.01 8.24 31.89
C THR A 198 -15.26 7.46 30.82
N ALA A 199 -15.28 6.13 30.88
CA ALA A 199 -14.68 5.28 29.85
C ALA A 199 -15.29 5.53 28.46
N ASP A 200 -16.62 5.59 28.36
CA ASP A 200 -17.31 5.87 27.09
C ASP A 200 -17.01 7.29 26.57
N ARG A 201 -16.97 8.29 27.46
CA ARG A 201 -16.53 9.65 27.08
C ARG A 201 -15.09 9.68 26.58
N ASN A 202 -14.18 8.93 27.22
CA ASN A 202 -12.80 8.81 26.78
C ASN A 202 -12.71 8.18 25.39
N TRP A 203 -13.49 7.14 25.13
CA TRP A 203 -13.57 6.52 23.80
C TRP A 203 -14.03 7.52 22.74
N VAL A 204 -15.12 8.25 22.98
CA VAL A 204 -15.63 9.27 22.05
C VAL A 204 -14.60 10.38 21.84
N ARG A 205 -13.94 10.85 22.90
CA ARG A 205 -12.91 11.88 22.84
C ARG A 205 -11.71 11.44 21.99
N LEU A 206 -11.22 10.22 22.19
CA LEU A 206 -10.03 9.69 21.49
C LEU A 206 -10.34 9.21 20.07
N GLY A 207 -11.49 8.56 19.87
CA GLY A 207 -11.98 8.06 18.59
C GLY A 207 -12.51 9.17 17.68
N GLY A 208 -13.29 10.10 18.21
CA GLY A 208 -13.81 11.26 17.47
C GLY A 208 -12.69 12.18 16.98
N ALA A 209 -11.64 12.40 17.77
CA ALA A 209 -10.46 13.13 17.32
C ALA A 209 -9.74 12.42 16.16
N ALA A 210 -9.66 11.09 16.19
CA ALA A 210 -9.06 10.28 15.13
C ALA A 210 -9.91 10.32 13.85
N LEU A 211 -11.23 10.18 13.97
CA LEU A 211 -12.16 10.29 12.84
C LEU A 211 -12.11 11.68 12.22
N ALA A 212 -12.14 12.74 13.02
CA ALA A 212 -12.03 14.12 12.53
C ALA A 212 -10.69 14.35 11.81
N ALA A 213 -9.59 13.77 12.30
CA ALA A 213 -8.30 13.82 11.61
C ALA A 213 -8.30 13.02 10.31
N ALA A 214 -8.93 11.84 10.27
CA ALA A 214 -9.08 11.03 9.08
C ALA A 214 -9.90 11.74 8.01
N VAL A 215 -11.02 12.37 8.38
CA VAL A 215 -11.84 13.19 7.47
C VAL A 215 -11.02 14.35 6.90
N ARG A 216 -10.26 15.08 7.73
CA ARG A 216 -9.38 16.16 7.24
C ARG A 216 -8.34 15.66 6.25
N ARG A 217 -7.72 14.50 6.50
CA ARG A 217 -6.75 13.89 5.57
C ARG A 217 -7.41 13.43 4.27
N ALA A 218 -8.56 12.78 4.34
CA ALA A 218 -9.31 12.37 3.17
C ALA A 218 -9.72 13.58 2.32
N SER A 219 -10.17 14.67 2.95
CA SER A 219 -10.46 15.93 2.25
C SER A 219 -9.20 16.54 1.62
N ALA A 220 -8.07 16.55 2.32
CA ALA A 220 -6.81 17.07 1.78
C ALA A 220 -6.28 16.22 0.61
N GLY A 221 -6.33 14.89 0.74
CA GLY A 221 -5.94 13.94 -0.31
C GLY A 221 -6.84 14.06 -1.53
N HIS A 222 -8.15 14.12 -1.34
CA HIS A 222 -9.11 14.34 -2.43
C HIS A 222 -8.89 15.68 -3.13
N ASN A 223 -8.55 16.74 -2.39
CA ASN A 223 -8.21 18.04 -2.97
C ASN A 223 -6.92 17.98 -3.80
N ALA A 224 -5.88 17.29 -3.31
CA ALA A 224 -4.63 17.09 -4.05
C ALA A 224 -4.84 16.26 -5.33
N GLU A 225 -5.65 15.20 -5.25
CA GLU A 225 -6.04 14.38 -6.39
C GLU A 225 -6.82 15.20 -7.43
N ARG A 226 -7.79 16.02 -7.00
CA ARG A 226 -8.52 16.94 -7.90
C ARG A 226 -7.60 17.96 -8.57
N GLU A 227 -6.62 18.47 -7.84
CA GLU A 227 -5.62 19.40 -8.39
C GLU A 227 -4.74 18.72 -9.43
N GLN A 228 -4.31 17.49 -9.17
CA GLN A 228 -3.58 16.67 -10.13
C GLN A 228 -4.42 16.42 -11.40
N TYR A 229 -5.68 15.99 -11.24
CA TYR A 229 -6.60 15.79 -12.37
C TYR A 229 -6.82 17.07 -13.17
N ARG A 230 -6.92 18.22 -12.52
CA ARG A 230 -6.99 19.52 -13.20
C ARG A 230 -5.74 19.77 -14.03
N GLY A 231 -4.55 19.55 -13.47
CA GLY A 231 -3.29 19.69 -14.19
C GLY A 231 -3.15 18.72 -15.38
N ASP A 232 -3.60 17.48 -15.22
CA ASP A 232 -3.64 16.49 -16.30
C ASP A 232 -4.61 16.88 -17.41
N TYR A 233 -5.80 17.35 -17.05
CA TYR A 233 -6.79 17.85 -18.00
C TYR A 233 -6.26 19.05 -18.79
N GLU A 234 -5.64 20.02 -18.12
CA GLU A 234 -5.01 21.17 -18.79
C GLU A 234 -3.87 20.75 -19.73
N ARG A 235 -3.05 19.76 -19.34
CA ARG A 235 -2.04 19.18 -20.23
C ARG A 235 -2.66 18.53 -21.46
N ALA A 236 -3.73 17.75 -21.28
CA ALA A 236 -4.44 17.11 -22.38
C ALA A 236 -5.05 18.13 -23.34
N MET A 237 -5.71 19.18 -22.82
CA MET A 237 -6.28 20.26 -23.63
C MET A 237 -5.20 21.02 -24.41
N ARG A 238 -4.04 21.29 -23.80
CA ARG A 238 -2.90 21.88 -24.53
C ARG A 238 -2.38 20.95 -25.62
N GLY A 239 -2.24 19.66 -25.35
CA GLY A 239 -1.83 18.66 -26.33
C GLY A 239 -2.81 18.57 -27.51
N GLN A 240 -4.11 18.58 -27.23
CA GLN A 240 -5.15 18.58 -28.26
C GLN A 240 -5.08 19.85 -29.12
N ALA A 241 -4.90 21.03 -28.53
CA ALA A 241 -4.75 22.28 -29.27
C ALA A 241 -3.51 22.26 -30.19
N ILE A 242 -2.38 21.73 -29.72
CA ILE A 242 -1.17 21.54 -30.54
C ILE A 242 -1.46 20.60 -31.69
N LEU A 243 -2.13 19.46 -31.44
CA LEU A 243 -2.46 18.50 -32.49
C LEU A 243 -3.35 19.11 -33.57
N HIS A 244 -4.38 19.88 -33.19
CA HIS A 244 -5.23 20.59 -34.14
C HIS A 244 -4.43 21.59 -35.00
N ALA A 245 -3.48 22.32 -34.40
CA ALA A 245 -2.63 23.24 -35.14
C ALA A 245 -1.72 22.51 -36.15
N VAL A 246 -1.17 21.35 -35.77
CA VAL A 246 -0.37 20.50 -36.66
C VAL A 246 -1.22 19.97 -37.82
N VAL A 247 -2.42 19.46 -37.54
CA VAL A 247 -3.34 18.97 -38.58
C VAL A 247 -3.70 20.10 -39.55
N ALA A 248 -4.03 21.28 -39.05
CA ALA A 248 -4.34 22.43 -39.90
C ALA A 248 -3.17 22.79 -40.84
N THR A 249 -1.92 22.75 -40.32
CA THR A 249 -0.72 23.00 -41.12
C THR A 249 -0.55 21.93 -42.21
N GLN A 250 -0.75 20.66 -41.89
CA GLN A 250 -0.66 19.56 -42.86
C GLN A 250 -1.76 19.63 -43.93
N GLU A 251 -2.97 20.05 -43.57
CA GLU A 251 -4.06 20.27 -44.53
C GLU A 251 -3.73 21.40 -45.52
N ASP A 252 -3.14 22.50 -45.04
CA ASP A 252 -2.67 23.60 -45.88
C ASP A 252 -1.54 23.16 -46.82
N GLU A 253 -0.57 22.39 -46.33
CA GLU A 253 0.51 21.80 -47.14
C GLU A 253 -0.05 20.86 -48.21
N LEU A 254 -0.98 19.98 -47.84
CA LEU A 254 -1.63 19.05 -48.77
C LEU A 254 -2.42 19.81 -49.84
N LYS A 255 -3.13 20.87 -49.47
CA LYS A 255 -3.84 21.75 -50.40
C LYS A 255 -2.88 22.43 -51.37
N ALA A 256 -1.74 22.93 -50.89
CA ALA A 256 -0.71 23.51 -51.73
C ALA A 256 -0.08 22.49 -52.70
N LEU A 257 0.17 21.26 -52.24
CA LEU A 257 0.66 20.17 -53.10
C LEU A 257 -0.35 19.78 -54.17
N ARG A 258 -1.64 19.67 -53.83
CA ARG A 258 -2.72 19.41 -54.80
C ARG A 258 -2.78 20.48 -55.89
N LEU A 259 -2.62 21.75 -55.54
CA LEU A 259 -2.56 22.84 -56.52
C LEU A 259 -1.33 22.73 -57.43
N LYS A 260 -0.16 22.37 -56.88
CA LYS A 260 1.06 22.13 -57.68
C LYS A 260 0.89 20.97 -58.66
N VAL A 261 0.28 19.87 -58.22
CA VAL A 261 -0.02 18.71 -59.08
C VAL A 261 -0.97 19.14 -60.21
N ALA A 262 -2.07 19.81 -59.90
CA ALA A 262 -3.02 20.29 -60.92
C ALA A 262 -2.36 21.23 -61.96
N ASN A 263 -1.46 22.12 -61.51
CA ASN A 263 -0.71 23.00 -62.41
C ASN A 263 0.26 22.21 -63.30
N LEU A 264 0.96 21.20 -62.76
CA LEU A 264 1.83 20.32 -63.54
C LEU A 264 1.04 19.51 -64.57
N GLU A 265 -0.14 19.00 -64.20
CA GLU A 265 -1.04 18.31 -65.13
C GLU A 265 -1.42 19.20 -66.31
N LEU A 266 -1.76 20.47 -66.07
CA LEU A 266 -2.02 21.45 -67.12
C LEU A 266 -0.79 21.71 -68.01
N CYS A 267 0.40 21.84 -67.42
CA CYS A 267 1.64 22.02 -68.19
C CYS A 267 2.01 20.78 -69.03
N LEU A 268 1.67 19.58 -68.56
CA LEU A 268 1.94 18.32 -69.26
C LEU A 268 0.86 17.97 -70.29
N GLN A 269 -0.31 18.61 -70.25
CA GLN A 269 -1.42 18.36 -71.17
C GLN A 269 -1.02 18.39 -72.66
N PRO A 270 -0.19 19.34 -73.16
CA PRO A 270 0.26 19.33 -74.55
C PRO A 270 1.16 18.15 -74.92
N TYR A 271 1.79 17.50 -73.94
CA TYR A 271 2.68 16.35 -74.14
C TYR A 271 1.95 15.00 -74.01
N ALA A 272 0.73 14.98 -73.46
CA ALA A 272 -0.08 13.76 -73.36
C ALA A 272 -0.37 13.16 -74.76
N ASP A 273 -0.52 14.01 -75.77
CA ASP A 273 -0.74 13.59 -77.17
C ASP A 273 0.50 12.99 -77.84
N LEU A 274 1.71 13.31 -77.34
CA LEU A 274 2.96 12.70 -77.84
C LEU A 274 3.12 11.24 -77.34
N GLY A 275 2.53 10.92 -76.18
CA GLY A 275 2.52 9.56 -75.59
C GLY A 275 1.71 8.55 -76.42
N ALA A 276 0.63 8.99 -77.07
CA ALA A 276 -0.14 8.16 -77.99
C ALA A 276 0.69 7.79 -79.24
N GLY A 277 1.54 8.69 -79.71
CA GLY A 277 2.47 8.44 -80.81
C GLY A 277 3.59 7.46 -80.44
N SER A 278 4.20 7.63 -79.26
CA SER A 278 5.32 6.79 -78.81
C SER A 278 4.88 5.36 -78.43
N LEU A 279 3.70 5.17 -77.84
CA LEU A 279 3.12 3.84 -77.59
C LEU A 279 2.80 3.08 -78.89
N ARG A 280 2.43 3.78 -79.96
CA ARG A 280 2.19 3.17 -81.28
C ARG A 280 3.51 2.70 -81.91
N ALA A 281 4.55 3.52 -81.83
CA ALA A 281 5.90 3.16 -82.31
C ALA A 281 6.51 1.99 -81.53
N ALA A 282 6.38 1.97 -80.20
CA ALA A 282 6.87 0.88 -79.36
C ALA A 282 6.18 -0.47 -79.68
N ARG A 283 4.86 -0.47 -79.93
CA ARG A 283 4.13 -1.69 -80.34
C ARG A 283 4.56 -2.20 -81.71
N ILE A 284 4.86 -1.31 -82.65
CA ILE A 284 5.36 -1.70 -83.99
C ILE A 284 6.75 -2.36 -83.85
N ALA A 285 7.66 -1.75 -83.09
CA ALA A 285 8.99 -2.30 -82.84
C ALA A 285 8.94 -3.67 -82.14
N GLN A 286 8.04 -3.85 -81.16
CA GLN A 286 7.83 -5.13 -80.47
C GLN A 286 7.37 -6.24 -81.43
N ARG A 287 6.38 -5.94 -82.30
CA ARG A 287 5.87 -6.91 -83.29
C ARG A 287 6.94 -7.32 -84.31
N VAL A 288 7.77 -6.37 -84.73
CA VAL A 288 8.90 -6.67 -85.62
C VAL A 288 9.89 -7.61 -84.93
N ARG A 289 10.23 -7.36 -83.67
CA ARG A 289 11.14 -8.22 -82.89
C ARG A 289 10.59 -9.64 -82.73
N ASP A 290 9.33 -9.78 -82.32
CA ASP A 290 8.69 -11.09 -82.07
C ASP A 290 8.56 -11.93 -83.34
N PHE A 291 8.40 -11.30 -84.51
CA PHE A 291 8.37 -11.99 -85.80
C PHE A 291 9.69 -12.69 -86.12
N PHE A 292 10.82 -12.05 -85.82
CA PHE A 292 12.15 -12.63 -86.09
C PHE A 292 12.59 -13.64 -85.02
N SER A 293 12.20 -13.47 -83.76
CA SER A 293 12.61 -14.36 -82.67
C SER A 293 11.94 -15.75 -82.68
N ARG A 294 10.85 -15.97 -83.43
CA ARG A 294 10.14 -17.27 -83.51
C ARG A 294 10.72 -18.26 -84.53
N ARG A 295 11.77 -17.89 -85.28
CA ARG A 295 12.35 -18.72 -86.35
C ARG A 295 13.66 -19.41 -86.01
N THR A 296 14.12 -19.32 -84.77
CA THR A 296 15.34 -19.99 -84.33
C THR A 296 14.97 -21.14 -83.39
N PRO A 297 14.96 -22.40 -83.85
CA PRO A 297 14.75 -23.54 -82.97
C PRO A 297 15.91 -23.63 -81.96
N PRO A 298 15.64 -23.92 -80.67
CA PRO A 298 16.67 -23.98 -79.65
C PRO A 298 17.60 -25.18 -79.85
N SER A 299 18.90 -24.91 -79.80
CA SER A 299 20.01 -25.86 -79.65
C SER A 299 20.89 -25.43 -78.49
#